data_AF-A0A7C4AD84-F1
#
_entry.id   AF-A0A7C4AD84-F1
#
_cell.length_a   1.000
_cell.length_b   1.000
_cell.length_c   1.000
_cell.angle_alpha   90.00
_cell.angle_beta   90.00
_cell.angle_gamma   90.00
#
_symmetry.space_group_name_H-M   'P 1'
#
loop_
_entity.id
_entity.type
_entity.pdbx_description
1 polymer ?
#
loop_
_entity_poly.entity_id
_entity_poly.type
_entity_poly.pdbx_seq_one_letter_code
_entity_poly.pdbx_strand_id
1 'polypeptide(L)'
;MSSSVANGPAVVCFVARSGTGKTTLLEKLIPRLKARGLCIGVLKHHAHATVFDIPGKDSYRLAQAGADIVVGVCATQVAIFYPANGQPNLEALIARHLHQVDLVLVEGYKEGPHPKIEVCRAAHALRDAHGVPQLMARPEELLAVVSDCALDVPVPRFDLNDADRLAEFLYLWLQQRADAGEMARGRGV
;
A
#
# COMPACT_ATOMS: atom_id res chain seq x y z
N MET A 1 -11.91 17.37 -14.78
CA MET A 1 -10.82 18.36 -14.81
C MET A 1 -9.58 17.65 -14.34
N SER A 2 -8.58 17.55 -15.21
CA SER A 2 -7.39 16.72 -15.05
C SER A 2 -6.44 17.37 -14.04
N SER A 3 -6.31 16.78 -12.85
CA SER A 3 -5.26 17.17 -11.91
C SER A 3 -3.91 16.62 -12.41
N SER A 4 -2.96 17.53 -12.49
CA SER A 4 -1.60 17.35 -12.97
C SER A 4 -0.80 16.41 -12.04
N VAL A 5 -0.70 15.13 -12.38
CA VAL A 5 0.21 14.18 -11.71
C VAL A 5 1.61 14.39 -12.27
N ALA A 6 2.19 15.55 -12.03
CA ALA A 6 3.55 15.87 -12.48
C ALA A 6 4.63 15.19 -11.61
N ASN A 7 4.26 14.39 -10.63
CA ASN A 7 5.07 13.41 -9.92
C ASN A 7 4.19 12.16 -9.81
N GLY A 8 4.71 10.95 -10.05
CA GLY A 8 3.93 9.70 -10.00
C GLY A 8 3.09 9.54 -8.71
N PRO A 9 2.19 8.54 -8.64
CA PRO A 9 1.26 8.38 -7.53
C PRO A 9 1.98 8.42 -6.18
N ALA A 10 1.33 9.01 -5.17
CA ALA A 10 1.81 8.86 -3.81
C ALA A 10 1.75 7.38 -3.40
N VAL A 11 2.67 6.93 -2.56
CA VAL A 11 2.75 5.53 -2.13
C VAL A 11 2.75 5.48 -0.61
N VAL A 12 1.89 4.65 -0.03
CA VAL A 12 1.86 4.39 1.42
C VAL A 12 1.78 2.89 1.67
N CYS A 13 2.69 2.37 2.49
CA CYS A 13 2.74 0.96 2.86
C CYS A 13 1.94 0.69 4.13
N PHE A 14 1.06 -0.31 4.08
CA PHE A 14 0.33 -0.83 5.22
C PHE A 14 1.05 -2.07 5.74
N VAL A 15 1.75 -1.91 6.85
CA VAL A 15 2.55 -2.96 7.48
C VAL A 15 1.89 -3.42 8.77
N ALA A 16 2.06 -4.70 9.07
CA ALA A 16 1.58 -5.31 10.31
C ALA A 16 2.14 -6.72 10.42
N ARG A 17 2.10 -7.26 11.63
CA ARG A 17 2.28 -8.70 11.87
C ARG A 17 1.18 -9.51 11.16
N SER A 18 1.44 -10.80 10.97
CA SER A 18 0.46 -11.69 10.32
C SER A 18 -0.81 -11.79 11.17
N GLY A 19 -1.97 -11.91 10.52
CA GLY A 19 -3.26 -12.04 11.22
C GLY A 19 -3.86 -10.75 11.79
N THR A 20 -3.18 -9.61 11.70
CA THR A 20 -3.64 -8.35 12.33
C THR A 20 -4.82 -7.65 11.62
N GLY A 21 -5.24 -8.14 10.45
CA GLY A 21 -6.41 -7.61 9.72
C GLY A 21 -6.13 -6.45 8.75
N LYS A 22 -4.93 -6.40 8.15
CA LYS A 22 -4.55 -5.38 7.15
C LYS A 22 -5.53 -5.30 5.99
N THR A 23 -5.85 -6.46 5.39
CA THR A 23 -6.79 -6.53 4.27
C THR A 23 -8.15 -5.97 4.66
N THR A 24 -8.65 -6.34 5.85
CA THR A 24 -9.93 -5.82 6.38
C THR A 24 -9.91 -4.30 6.61
N LEU A 25 -8.79 -3.73 7.07
CA LEU A 25 -8.65 -2.28 7.16
C LEU A 25 -8.70 -1.64 5.77
N LEU A 26 -7.97 -2.18 4.80
CA LEU A 26 -7.93 -1.65 3.43
C LEU A 26 -9.30 -1.73 2.74
N GLU A 27 -10.04 -2.83 2.92
CA GLU A 27 -11.41 -3.00 2.42
C GLU A 27 -12.36 -1.91 2.95
N LYS A 28 -12.18 -1.50 4.21
CA LYS A 28 -12.95 -0.38 4.79
C LYS A 28 -12.45 0.98 4.30
N LEU A 29 -11.13 1.14 4.17
CA LEU A 29 -10.50 2.42 3.86
C LEU A 29 -10.70 2.85 2.41
N ILE A 30 -10.58 1.92 1.46
CA ILE A 30 -10.63 2.22 0.01
C ILE A 30 -11.94 2.93 -0.38
N PRO A 31 -13.14 2.46 -0.01
CA PRO A 31 -14.38 3.16 -0.33
C PRO A 31 -14.43 4.59 0.19
N ARG A 32 -13.83 4.86 1.36
CA ARG A 32 -13.82 6.19 2.01
C ARG A 32 -12.85 7.15 1.34
N LEU A 33 -11.73 6.64 0.85
CA LEU A 33 -10.81 7.41 0.01
C LEU A 33 -11.44 7.71 -1.36
N LYS A 34 -12.11 6.72 -1.97
CA LYS A 34 -12.84 6.93 -3.22
C LYS A 34 -14.00 7.92 -3.09
N ALA A 35 -14.70 7.91 -1.96
CA ALA A 35 -15.75 8.90 -1.67
C ALA A 35 -15.22 10.35 -1.61
N ARG A 36 -13.91 10.52 -1.42
CA ARG A 36 -13.20 11.82 -1.47
C ARG A 36 -12.64 12.15 -2.85
N GLY A 37 -13.03 11.39 -3.88
CA GLY A 37 -12.64 11.63 -5.27
C GLY A 37 -11.27 11.08 -5.67
N LEU A 38 -10.60 10.32 -4.81
CA LEU A 38 -9.29 9.73 -5.13
C LEU A 38 -9.41 8.49 -6.01
N CYS A 39 -8.56 8.41 -7.03
CA CYS A 39 -8.24 7.19 -7.76
C CYS A 39 -7.20 6.39 -6.97
N ILE A 40 -7.53 5.14 -6.63
CA ILE A 40 -6.72 4.31 -5.73
C ILE A 40 -6.17 3.10 -6.45
N GLY A 41 -4.84 2.93 -6.40
CA GLY A 41 -4.16 1.69 -6.76
C GLY A 41 -3.87 0.85 -5.52
N VAL A 42 -3.82 -0.46 -5.67
CA VAL A 42 -3.39 -1.37 -4.60
C VAL A 42 -2.31 -2.28 -5.14
N LEU A 43 -1.21 -2.39 -4.39
CA LEU A 43 -0.15 -3.35 -4.67
C LEU A 43 0.02 -4.27 -3.47
N LYS A 44 -0.21 -5.56 -3.68
CA LYS A 44 -0.07 -6.56 -2.61
C LYS A 44 1.28 -7.25 -2.70
N HIS A 45 2.10 -7.12 -1.66
CA HIS A 45 3.40 -7.76 -1.59
C HIS A 45 3.37 -9.00 -0.69
N HIS A 46 3.45 -10.19 -1.30
CA HIS A 46 3.53 -11.45 -0.58
C HIS A 46 4.99 -11.77 -0.21
N ALA A 47 5.25 -12.03 1.07
CA ALA A 47 6.59 -12.42 1.53
C ALA A 47 6.96 -13.87 1.14
N HIS A 48 5.97 -14.71 0.81
CA HIS A 48 6.16 -16.10 0.43
C HIS A 48 5.87 -16.29 -1.05
N ALA A 49 6.62 -17.17 -1.71
CA ALA A 49 6.37 -17.59 -3.08
C ALA A 49 4.97 -18.24 -3.16
N THR A 50 3.99 -17.45 -3.58
CA THR A 50 2.58 -17.84 -3.70
C THR A 50 2.23 -17.79 -5.17
N VAL A 51 1.66 -18.88 -5.69
CA VAL A 51 1.21 -18.91 -7.08
C VAL A 51 -0.09 -18.11 -7.18
N PHE A 52 -0.11 -17.09 -8.04
CA PHE A 52 -1.29 -16.25 -8.28
C PHE A 52 -2.24 -16.84 -9.33
N ASP A 53 -1.73 -17.70 -10.21
CA ASP A 53 -2.51 -18.38 -11.23
C ASP A 53 -2.87 -19.82 -10.80
N ILE A 54 -3.81 -20.44 -11.49
CA ILE A 54 -4.28 -21.80 -11.20
C ILE A 54 -3.35 -22.81 -11.88
N PRO A 55 -2.61 -23.65 -11.13
CA PRO A 55 -1.73 -24.65 -11.72
C PRO A 55 -2.49 -25.59 -12.68
N GLY A 56 -1.90 -25.82 -13.85
CA GLY A 56 -2.44 -26.71 -14.88
C GLY A 56 -3.50 -26.09 -15.81
N LYS A 57 -3.95 -24.85 -15.57
CA LYS A 57 -4.80 -24.10 -16.50
C LYS A 57 -3.99 -23.42 -17.61
N ASP A 58 -4.68 -22.90 -18.63
CA ASP A 58 -4.05 -22.47 -19.88
C ASP A 58 -3.03 -21.35 -19.68
N SER A 59 -3.37 -20.28 -18.95
CA SER A 59 -2.44 -19.19 -18.65
C SER A 59 -1.20 -19.67 -17.90
N TYR A 60 -1.37 -20.55 -16.92
CA TYR A 60 -0.28 -21.16 -16.18
C TYR A 60 0.61 -22.01 -17.09
N ARG A 61 0.01 -22.86 -17.93
CA ARG A 61 0.74 -23.72 -18.87
C ARG A 61 1.52 -22.91 -19.91
N LEU A 62 0.99 -21.78 -20.37
CA LEU A 62 1.69 -20.88 -21.29
C LEU A 62 2.91 -20.23 -20.62
N ALA A 63 2.78 -19.80 -19.36
CA ALA A 63 3.92 -19.28 -18.59
C ALA A 63 5.00 -20.36 -18.40
N GLN A 64 4.60 -21.59 -18.04
CA GLN A 64 5.53 -22.73 -17.92
C GLN A 64 6.17 -23.15 -19.25
N ALA A 65 5.51 -22.89 -20.38
CA ALA A 65 6.07 -23.12 -21.71
C ALA A 65 7.14 -22.09 -22.10
N GLY A 66 7.36 -21.04 -21.30
CA GLY A 66 8.41 -20.04 -21.51
C GLY A 66 7.91 -18.71 -22.08
N ALA A 67 6.61 -18.42 -22.03
CA ALA A 67 6.12 -17.09 -22.39
C ALA A 67 6.63 -16.05 -21.38
N ASP A 68 7.34 -15.01 -21.86
CA ASP A 68 7.87 -13.94 -21.00
C ASP A 68 6.77 -13.13 -20.30
N ILE A 69 5.59 -13.02 -20.93
CA ILE A 69 4.42 -12.34 -20.38
C ILE A 69 3.18 -13.09 -20.86
N VAL A 70 2.25 -13.40 -19.95
CA VAL A 70 0.92 -13.94 -20.30
C VAL A 70 -0.14 -12.92 -19.91
N VAL A 71 -1.00 -12.57 -20.87
CA VAL A 71 -2.12 -11.65 -20.64
C VAL A 71 -3.44 -12.40 -20.83
N GLY A 72 -4.20 -12.54 -19.75
CA GLY A 72 -5.58 -13.05 -19.77
C GLY A 72 -6.57 -11.90 -19.81
N VAL A 73 -7.54 -11.94 -20.72
CA VAL A 73 -8.58 -10.91 -20.86
C VAL A 73 -9.94 -11.59 -20.92
N CYS A 74 -10.90 -11.07 -20.16
CA CYS A 74 -12.30 -11.38 -20.34
C CYS A 74 -13.17 -10.13 -20.09
N ALA A 75 -14.48 -10.26 -20.27
CA ALA A 75 -15.41 -9.14 -20.13
C ALA A 75 -15.42 -8.49 -18.73
N THR A 76 -14.98 -9.22 -17.69
CA THR A 76 -15.01 -8.75 -16.30
C THR A 76 -13.65 -8.36 -15.74
N GLN A 77 -12.54 -8.82 -16.33
CA GLN A 77 -11.21 -8.62 -15.78
C GLN A 77 -10.08 -8.82 -16.79
N VAL A 78 -8.95 -8.19 -16.51
CA VAL A 78 -7.66 -8.43 -17.16
C VAL A 78 -6.65 -8.87 -16.11
N ALA A 79 -5.90 -9.93 -16.40
CA ALA A 79 -4.79 -10.41 -15.57
C ALA A 79 -3.51 -10.44 -16.40
N ILE A 80 -2.41 -9.94 -15.82
CA ILE A 80 -1.08 -9.95 -16.44
C ILE A 80 -0.15 -10.76 -15.53
N PHE A 81 0.44 -11.81 -16.08
CA PHE A 81 1.40 -12.65 -15.39
C PHE A 81 2.80 -12.41 -15.92
N TYR A 82 3.69 -12.02 -15.02
CA TYR A 82 5.12 -11.97 -15.24
C TYR A 82 5.75 -13.19 -14.56
N PRO A 83 6.35 -14.14 -15.29
CA PRO A 83 7.18 -15.16 -14.69
C PRO A 83 8.29 -14.49 -13.85
N ALA A 84 8.47 -14.95 -12.62
CA ALA A 84 9.42 -14.33 -11.71
C ALA A 84 10.86 -14.75 -12.06
N ASN A 85 11.62 -13.84 -12.67
CA ASN A 85 13.07 -13.95 -12.83
C ASN A 85 13.75 -13.04 -11.79
N GLY A 86 13.57 -13.34 -10.50
CA GLY A 86 14.15 -12.58 -9.38
C GLY A 86 13.14 -11.77 -8.56
N GLN A 87 13.65 -10.84 -7.73
CA GLN A 87 12.82 -10.00 -6.87
C GLN A 87 12.16 -8.87 -7.67
N PRO A 88 10.83 -8.67 -7.54
CA PRO A 88 10.15 -7.60 -8.24
C PRO A 88 10.58 -6.22 -7.72
N ASN A 89 10.88 -5.31 -8.64
CA ASN A 89 11.12 -3.90 -8.31
C ASN A 89 9.77 -3.19 -8.15
N LEU A 90 9.45 -2.81 -6.90
CA LEU A 90 8.18 -2.17 -6.56
C LEU A 90 7.93 -0.88 -7.35
N GLU A 91 8.95 -0.01 -7.44
CA GLU A 91 8.86 1.27 -8.13
C GLU A 91 8.59 1.09 -9.63
N ALA A 92 9.27 0.11 -10.25
CA ALA A 92 9.07 -0.21 -11.65
C ALA A 92 7.62 -0.72 -11.91
N LEU A 93 7.08 -1.53 -10.99
CA LEU A 93 5.69 -2.00 -11.09
C LEU A 93 4.68 -0.87 -10.92
N ILE A 94 4.90 0.05 -9.97
CA ILE A 94 4.05 1.21 -9.75
C ILE A 94 4.06 2.12 -10.98
N ALA A 95 5.25 2.48 -11.47
CA ALA A 95 5.40 3.33 -12.65
C ALA A 95 4.75 2.69 -13.90
N ARG A 96 4.85 1.37 -14.05
CA ARG A 96 4.29 0.67 -15.21
C ARG A 96 2.77 0.51 -15.11
N HIS A 97 2.24 0.12 -13.97
CA HIS A 97 0.86 -0.37 -13.86
C HIS A 97 -0.08 0.53 -13.06
N LEU A 98 0.44 1.39 -12.19
CA LEU A 98 -0.35 2.19 -11.27
C LEU A 98 -0.12 3.70 -11.44
N HIS A 99 0.51 4.14 -12.53
CA HIS A 99 0.87 5.55 -12.74
C HIS A 99 -0.32 6.51 -12.91
N GLN A 100 -1.54 5.99 -13.14
CA GLN A 100 -2.75 6.80 -13.38
C GLN A 100 -3.64 6.98 -12.13
N VAL A 101 -3.16 6.56 -10.96
CA VAL A 101 -3.89 6.72 -9.69
C VAL A 101 -3.31 7.88 -8.89
N ASP A 102 -4.05 8.39 -7.90
CA ASP A 102 -3.56 9.45 -7.02
C ASP A 102 -2.71 8.87 -5.87
N LEU A 103 -3.13 7.70 -5.36
CA LEU A 103 -2.53 7.02 -4.22
C LEU A 103 -2.48 5.50 -4.44
N VAL A 104 -1.28 4.93 -4.28
CA VAL A 104 -1.04 3.49 -4.20
C VAL A 104 -0.97 3.07 -2.73
N LEU A 105 -1.85 2.15 -2.35
CA LEU A 105 -1.81 1.47 -1.06
C LEU A 105 -1.05 0.16 -1.23
N VAL A 106 0.11 0.04 -0.59
CA VAL A 106 0.90 -1.19 -0.63
C VAL A 106 0.54 -2.06 0.57
N GLU A 107 -0.06 -3.22 0.37
CA GLU A 107 -0.27 -4.19 1.45
C GLU A 107 1.02 -5.00 1.66
N GLY A 108 1.76 -4.72 2.73
CA GLY A 108 3.06 -5.33 3.00
C GLY A 108 4.23 -4.37 2.71
N TYR A 109 5.33 -4.92 2.17
CA TYR A 109 6.57 -4.20 1.87
C TYR A 109 7.17 -3.47 3.09
N LYS A 110 7.69 -4.26 4.03
CA LYS A 110 8.24 -3.78 5.31
C LYS A 110 9.55 -3.02 5.14
N GLU A 111 10.33 -3.39 4.14
CA GLU A 111 11.60 -2.76 3.82
C GLU A 111 11.36 -1.75 2.70
N GLY A 112 12.05 -0.62 2.74
CA GLY A 112 12.02 0.39 1.68
C GLY A 112 11.63 1.79 2.16
N PRO A 113 11.76 2.78 1.26
CA PRO A 113 11.75 4.19 1.63
C PRO A 113 10.35 4.78 1.76
N HIS A 114 9.30 4.06 1.35
CA HIS A 114 7.95 4.59 1.38
C HIS A 114 7.43 4.74 2.82
N PRO A 115 6.66 5.81 3.08
CA PRO A 115 6.02 6.02 4.37
C PRO A 115 5.06 4.87 4.70
N LYS A 116 4.93 4.59 6.00
CA LYS A 116 4.23 3.42 6.51
C LYS A 116 3.07 3.82 7.42
N ILE A 117 1.96 3.10 7.29
CA ILE A 117 0.93 3.01 8.33
C ILE A 117 1.04 1.62 8.93
N GLU A 118 1.36 1.56 10.21
CA GLU A 118 1.44 0.28 10.91
C GLU A 118 0.11 -0.05 11.60
N VAL A 119 -0.38 -1.26 11.37
CA VAL A 119 -1.52 -1.81 12.11
C VAL A 119 -1.00 -2.68 13.24
N CYS A 120 -1.30 -2.30 14.48
CA CYS A 120 -0.87 -3.00 15.69
C CYS A 120 -2.11 -3.43 16.50
N ARG A 121 -2.32 -4.74 16.67
CA ARG A 121 -3.34 -5.27 17.59
C ARG A 121 -2.69 -5.81 18.84
N ALA A 122 -3.23 -5.49 20.01
CA ALA A 122 -2.77 -5.99 21.30
C ALA A 122 -2.63 -7.51 21.34
N ALA A 123 -3.56 -8.24 20.72
CA ALA A 123 -3.59 -9.71 20.66
C ALA A 123 -2.46 -10.33 19.81
N HIS A 124 -1.83 -9.55 18.93
CA HIS A 124 -0.78 -10.01 18.03
C HIS A 124 0.56 -9.27 18.23
N ALA A 125 0.61 -8.33 19.18
CA ALA A 125 1.79 -7.53 19.44
C ALA A 125 2.84 -8.34 20.20
N LEU A 126 4.08 -8.32 19.71
CA LEU A 126 5.21 -8.60 20.58
C LEU A 126 5.35 -7.45 21.56
N ARG A 127 5.76 -7.76 22.77
CA ARG A 127 5.96 -6.77 23.83
C ARG A 127 7.40 -6.78 24.27
N ASP A 128 7.91 -5.61 24.64
CA ASP A 128 9.21 -5.51 25.28
C ASP A 128 9.19 -6.01 26.73
N ALA A 129 10.33 -5.91 27.42
CA ALA A 129 10.46 -6.32 28.81
C ALA A 129 9.54 -5.54 29.78
N HIS A 130 9.00 -4.40 29.36
CA HIS A 130 8.09 -3.55 30.13
C HIS A 130 6.62 -3.78 29.74
N GLY A 131 6.34 -4.73 28.83
CA GLY A 131 5.00 -5.03 28.37
C GLY A 131 4.48 -4.06 27.31
N VAL A 132 5.32 -3.19 26.75
CA VAL A 132 4.91 -2.21 25.73
C VAL A 132 4.87 -2.89 24.36
N PRO A 133 3.78 -2.74 23.57
CA PRO A 133 3.73 -3.28 22.21
C PRO A 133 4.85 -2.72 21.33
N GLN A 134 5.58 -3.61 20.65
CA GLN A 134 6.63 -3.26 19.73
C GLN A 134 6.10 -3.11 18.30
N LEU A 135 6.31 -1.92 17.73
CA LEU A 135 6.10 -1.66 16.32
C LEU A 135 7.23 -2.25 15.47
N MET A 136 6.91 -2.54 14.22
CA MET A 136 7.80 -3.10 13.23
C MET A 136 8.57 -2.02 12.48
N ALA A 137 7.89 -0.95 12.10
CA ALA A 137 8.48 0.20 11.44
C ALA A 137 9.15 1.12 12.48
N ARG A 138 10.20 1.83 12.04
CA ARG A 138 10.82 2.85 12.87
C ARG A 138 9.94 4.10 12.95
N PRO A 139 9.98 4.87 14.04
CA PRO A 139 9.15 6.06 14.20
C PRO A 139 9.22 7.04 13.01
N GLU A 140 10.40 7.23 12.44
CA GLU A 140 10.65 8.11 11.30
C GLU A 140 10.04 7.63 9.97
N GLU A 141 9.69 6.35 9.87
CA GLU A 141 9.05 5.77 8.70
C GLU A 141 7.52 5.86 8.76
N LEU A 142 6.97 6.13 9.94
CA LEU A 142 5.53 6.08 10.18
C LEU A 142 4.86 7.41 9.82
N LEU A 143 3.73 7.32 9.10
CA LEU A 143 2.76 8.41 9.00
C LEU A 143 1.74 8.36 10.12
N ALA A 144 1.34 7.15 10.51
CA ALA A 144 0.33 6.91 11.53
C ALA A 144 0.40 5.46 12.02
N VAL A 145 -0.27 5.21 13.13
CA VAL A 145 -0.49 3.86 13.66
C VAL A 145 -1.98 3.61 13.81
N VAL A 146 -2.45 2.43 13.43
CA VAL A 146 -3.83 1.98 13.67
C VAL A 146 -3.80 0.89 14.73
N SER A 147 -4.41 1.13 15.89
CA SER A 147 -4.28 0.22 17.03
C SER A 147 -5.46 0.22 18.00
N ASP A 148 -5.69 -0.93 18.64
CA ASP A 148 -6.61 -1.11 19.79
C ASP A 148 -5.91 -1.00 21.15
N CYS A 149 -4.63 -0.65 21.18
CA CYS A 149 -3.89 -0.43 22.41
C CYS A 149 -3.20 0.93 22.45
N ALA A 150 -2.89 1.37 23.68
CA ALA A 150 -2.11 2.58 23.88
C ALA A 150 -0.67 2.35 23.40
N LEU A 151 -0.16 3.32 22.65
CA LEU A 151 1.19 3.37 22.11
C LEU A 151 1.70 4.80 22.30
N ASP A 152 2.92 4.92 22.81
CA ASP A 152 3.62 6.20 22.88
C ASP A 152 4.45 6.36 21.60
N VAL A 153 3.87 7.05 20.62
CA VAL A 153 4.49 7.26 19.31
C VAL A 153 4.31 8.71 18.88
N PRO A 154 5.30 9.28 18.16
CA PRO A 154 5.26 10.69 17.73
C PRO A 154 4.32 10.95 16.53
N VAL A 155 3.50 9.97 16.16
CA VAL A 155 2.62 10.02 14.98
C VAL A 155 1.15 9.81 15.38
N PRO A 156 0.19 10.29 14.59
CA PRO A 156 -1.23 10.08 14.86
C PRO A 156 -1.59 8.60 15.06
N ARG A 157 -2.44 8.33 16.05
CA ARG A 157 -3.02 7.01 16.31
C ARG A 157 -4.50 6.99 15.97
N PHE A 158 -4.94 5.96 15.24
CA PHE A 158 -6.34 5.71 14.89
C PHE A 158 -6.84 4.40 15.49
N ASP A 159 -8.13 4.31 15.80
CA ASP A 159 -8.77 3.05 16.17
C ASP A 159 -8.92 2.14 14.94
N LEU A 160 -8.93 0.82 15.15
CA LEU A 160 -9.06 -0.18 14.09
C LEU A 160 -10.38 -0.11 13.30
N ASN A 161 -11.39 0.56 13.85
CA ASN A 161 -12.68 0.78 13.20
C ASN A 161 -12.86 2.20 12.65
N ASP A 162 -11.92 3.11 12.93
CA ASP A 162 -12.02 4.52 12.52
C ASP A 162 -11.38 4.77 11.15
N ALA A 163 -11.87 4.02 10.17
CA ALA A 163 -11.41 4.16 8.78
C ALA A 163 -11.78 5.53 8.18
N ASP A 164 -12.79 6.22 8.73
CA ASP A 164 -13.25 7.52 8.24
C ASP A 164 -12.25 8.64 8.59
N ARG A 165 -11.76 8.70 9.83
CA ARG A 165 -10.70 9.65 10.20
C ARG A 165 -9.36 9.30 9.58
N LEU A 166 -9.06 8.01 9.40
CA LEU A 166 -7.85 7.59 8.67
C LEU A 166 -7.90 8.03 7.20
N ALA A 167 -9.06 7.92 6.54
CA ALA A 167 -9.25 8.38 5.17
C ALA A 167 -9.10 9.91 5.05
N GLU A 168 -9.67 10.66 6.00
CA GLU A 168 -9.51 12.12 6.07
C GLU A 168 -8.05 12.52 6.24
N PHE A 169 -7.34 11.88 7.17
CA PHE A 169 -5.93 12.11 7.41
C PHE A 169 -5.09 11.90 6.14
N LEU A 170 -5.27 10.76 5.45
CA LEU A 170 -4.55 10.47 4.21
C LEU A 170 -4.90 11.46 3.10
N TYR A 171 -6.16 11.86 2.98
CA TYR A 171 -6.57 12.86 2.00
C TYR A 171 -5.86 14.20 2.23
N LEU A 172 -5.87 14.71 3.47
CA LEU A 172 -5.20 15.96 3.82
C LEU A 172 -3.67 15.87 3.63
N TRP A 173 -3.07 14.73 3.99
CA TRP A 173 -1.66 14.46 3.75
C TRP A 173 -1.29 14.52 2.26
N LEU A 174 -2.15 13.98 1.38
CA LEU A 174 -1.96 14.08 -0.07
C LEU A 174 -2.02 15.53 -0.56
N GLN A 175 -2.98 16.33 -0.08
CA GLN A 175 -3.10 17.74 -0.48
C GLN A 175 -1.84 18.54 -0.09
N GLN A 176 -1.35 18.37 1.13
CA GLN A 176 -0.13 19.04 1.61
C GLN A 176 1.11 18.68 0.78
N ARG A 177 1.19 17.44 0.28
CA ARG A 177 2.30 17.01 -0.60
C ARG A 177 2.22 17.65 -1.97
N ALA A 178 1.02 17.80 -2.53
CA ALA A 178 0.82 18.48 -3.80
C ALA A 178 1.28 19.94 -3.70
N ASP A 179 0.82 20.65 -2.67
CA ASP A 179 1.18 22.06 -2.42
C ASP A 179 2.69 22.26 -2.26
N ALA A 180 3.36 21.38 -1.50
CA ALA A 180 4.81 21.43 -1.32
C ALA A 180 5.58 21.18 -2.63
N GLY A 181 5.08 20.27 -3.47
CA GLY A 181 5.65 19.98 -4.79
C GLY A 181 5.50 21.15 -5.78
N GLU A 182 4.37 21.86 -5.73
CA GLU A 182 4.13 23.06 -6.54
C GLU A 182 5.01 24.24 -6.10
N MET A 183 5.12 24.48 -4.79
CA MET A 183 5.99 25.54 -4.25
C MET A 183 7.47 25.31 -4.58
N ALA A 184 7.95 24.06 -4.56
CA ALA A 184 9.32 23.72 -4.93
C ALA A 184 9.61 24.00 -6.42
N ARG A 185 8.60 23.86 -7.30
CA ARG A 185 8.73 24.16 -8.74
C ARG A 185 8.67 25.66 -9.04
N GLY A 186 7.88 26.42 -8.30
CA GLY A 186 7.74 27.87 -8.49
C GLY A 186 8.99 28.69 -8.10
N ARG A 187 9.91 28.13 -7.32
CA ARG A 187 11.17 28.78 -6.90
C ARG A 187 12.39 28.43 -7.77
N GLY A 188 12.21 27.61 -8.81
CA GLY A 188 13.27 27.14 -9.70
C GLY A 188 13.39 27.89 -11.03
N VAL A 189 12.87 29.13 -11.12
CA VAL A 189 12.98 30.00 -12.31
C VAL A 189 13.92 31.18 -12.01
#